data_AF-A0A090X2B8-F1
#
_entry.id   AF-A0A090X2B8-F1
#
_cell.length_a   1.000
_cell.length_b   1.000
_cell.length_c   1.000
_cell.angle_alpha   90.00
_cell.angle_beta   90.00
_cell.angle_gamma   90.00
#
_symmetry.space_group_name_H-M   'P 1'
#
loop_
_entity.id
_entity.type
_entity.pdbx_description
1 polymer ?
#
loop_
_entity_poly.entity_id
_entity_poly.type
_entity_poly.pdbx_seq_one_letter_code
_entity_poly.pdbx_strand_id
1 'polypeptide(L)'
;MNKRDFIKLVNGNEYKLGVKVGSKVDLEFDLLMKYFEALGKKYNPDFFIDEMDIPVFEKLFYYFTQNKIWCSTNNININKGIMLVGGNGVGKSTILRLFTEFFGMGKLKYYSMSELGEKVSRDGLSTLDAINFSRAFVIDDVGSEKESMYFGIRTEVFNSILMKFEHKNFPAYKPDEEGLISLISNADKETTRLNPSKPARIYASTNLCLDEFEERYGKRVYSRMAGFFNILNFPTRTDKRALLANVV
;
A
#
# COMPACT_ATOMS: atom_id res chain seq x y z
N MET A 1 18.95 -1.22 -3.61
CA MET A 1 18.25 -0.15 -4.35
C MET A 1 19.22 0.37 -5.41
N ASN A 2 18.91 0.23 -6.70
CA ASN A 2 19.74 0.81 -7.77
C ASN A 2 19.48 2.32 -7.75
N LYS A 3 20.29 3.04 -6.96
CA LYS A 3 20.21 4.47 -6.66
C LYS A 3 20.73 5.31 -7.83
N ARG A 4 20.21 5.05 -9.04
CA ARG A 4 20.92 5.47 -10.25
C ARG A 4 20.85 6.95 -10.56
N ASP A 5 19.83 7.69 -10.08
CA ASP A 5 19.80 9.12 -10.35
C ASP A 5 19.51 9.93 -9.09
N PHE A 6 20.56 10.61 -8.63
CA PHE A 6 20.53 11.73 -7.69
C PHE A 6 19.68 12.91 -8.21
N ILE A 7 19.50 12.97 -9.53
CA ILE A 7 18.72 13.95 -10.27
C ILE A 7 17.66 13.22 -11.07
N LYS A 8 16.39 13.61 -10.97
CA LYS A 8 15.31 13.12 -11.81
C LYS A 8 14.83 14.21 -12.75
N LEU A 9 14.35 13.80 -13.92
CA LEU A 9 13.80 14.70 -14.92
C LEU A 9 12.27 14.61 -14.93
N VAL A 10 11.61 15.75 -14.87
CA VAL A 10 10.15 15.87 -15.11
C VAL A 10 9.93 17.03 -16.07
N ASN A 11 9.32 16.75 -17.23
CA ASN A 11 9.04 17.75 -18.27
C ASN A 11 10.26 18.61 -18.67
N GLY A 12 11.45 18.00 -18.73
CA GLY A 12 12.71 18.68 -19.08
C GLY A 12 13.39 19.42 -17.93
N ASN A 13 12.78 19.51 -16.74
CA ASN A 13 13.38 20.13 -15.56
C ASN A 13 14.07 19.10 -14.67
N GLU A 14 15.24 19.46 -14.13
CA GLU A 14 16.02 18.64 -13.21
C GLU A 14 15.59 18.84 -11.74
N TYR A 15 15.41 17.73 -11.04
CA TYR A 15 15.08 17.68 -9.62
C TYR A 15 16.12 16.86 -8.88
N LYS A 16 16.97 17.53 -8.09
CA LYS A 16 17.85 16.88 -7.13
C LYS A 16 17.02 16.30 -5.99
N LEU A 17 17.36 15.09 -5.53
CA LEU A 17 16.56 14.35 -4.55
C LEU A 17 17.17 14.22 -3.15
N GLY A 18 18.40 14.69 -2.94
CA GLY A 18 19.10 14.59 -1.65
C GLY A 18 20.59 14.82 -1.78
N VAL A 19 21.40 14.17 -0.93
CA VAL A 19 22.88 14.24 -0.95
C VAL A 19 23.48 12.90 -1.36
N LYS A 20 24.56 12.92 -2.15
CA LYS A 20 25.33 11.71 -2.45
C LYS A 20 26.28 11.40 -1.30
N VAL A 21 26.12 10.24 -0.69
CA VAL A 21 26.96 9.69 0.38
C VAL A 21 27.59 8.39 -0.15
N GLY A 22 28.80 8.51 -0.71
CA GLY A 22 29.49 7.40 -1.37
C GLY A 22 28.73 6.88 -2.61
N SER A 23 28.41 5.58 -2.63
CA SER A 23 27.60 4.94 -3.68
C SER A 23 26.09 5.07 -3.45
N LYS A 24 25.69 5.77 -2.39
CA LYS A 24 24.31 5.88 -1.94
C LYS A 24 23.85 7.35 -2.05
N VAL A 25 22.60 7.57 -2.42
CA VAL A 25 21.88 8.82 -2.21
C VAL A 25 21.17 8.72 -0.87
N ASP A 26 21.38 9.72 -0.02
CA ASP A 26 20.58 10.01 1.16
C ASP A 26 19.48 10.98 0.74
N LEU A 27 18.22 10.58 0.85
CA LEU A 27 17.10 11.36 0.32
C LEU A 27 16.73 12.46 1.30
N GLU A 28 16.47 13.66 0.78
CA GLU A 28 15.94 14.77 1.56
C GLU A 28 14.43 14.88 1.34
N PHE A 29 13.68 15.01 2.42
CA PHE A 29 12.22 15.04 2.36
C PHE A 29 11.70 16.19 1.48
N ASP A 30 12.15 17.43 1.73
CA ASP A 30 11.70 18.62 1.00
C ASP A 30 12.01 18.55 -0.50
N LEU A 31 13.17 17.99 -0.86
CA LEU A 31 13.55 17.80 -2.25
C LEU A 31 12.68 16.75 -2.94
N LEU A 32 12.37 15.66 -2.23
CA LEU A 32 11.44 14.65 -2.73
C LEU A 32 10.03 15.24 -2.92
N MET A 33 9.56 16.12 -2.02
CA MET A 33 8.24 16.75 -2.14
C MET A 33 8.15 17.61 -3.40
N LYS A 34 9.16 18.45 -3.67
CA LYS A 34 9.21 19.25 -4.90
C LYS A 34 9.17 18.38 -6.17
N TYR A 35 9.91 17.28 -6.15
CA TYR A 35 9.88 16.30 -7.24
C TYR A 35 8.51 15.61 -7.38
N PHE A 36 7.90 15.22 -6.27
CA PHE A 36 6.59 14.56 -6.25
C PHE A 36 5.46 15.49 -6.68
N GLU A 37 5.50 16.76 -6.33
CA GLU A 37 4.54 17.74 -6.84
C GLU A 37 4.62 17.86 -8.37
N ALA A 38 5.83 17.99 -8.91
CA ALA A 38 6.04 18.03 -10.35
C ALA A 38 5.62 16.73 -11.06
N LEU A 39 6.00 15.58 -10.50
CA LEU A 39 5.64 14.28 -11.06
C LEU A 39 4.13 14.01 -10.97
N GLY A 40 3.49 14.41 -9.87
CA GLY A 40 2.05 14.24 -9.66
C GLY A 40 1.21 14.97 -10.71
N LYS A 41 1.72 16.10 -11.22
CA LYS A 41 1.09 16.85 -12.33
C LYS A 41 0.97 16.05 -13.64
N LYS A 42 1.74 14.97 -13.80
CA LYS A 42 1.56 14.01 -14.92
C LYS A 42 0.28 13.19 -14.80
N TYR A 43 -0.19 12.93 -13.57
CA TYR A 43 -1.39 12.14 -13.28
C TYR A 43 -2.63 13.02 -13.10
N ASN A 44 -2.45 14.20 -12.54
CA ASN A 44 -3.48 15.19 -12.36
C ASN A 44 -2.84 16.58 -12.55
N PRO A 45 -3.10 17.31 -13.66
CA PRO A 45 -2.48 18.61 -13.94
C PRO A 45 -2.59 19.62 -12.78
N ASP A 46 -3.68 19.51 -12.02
CA ASP A 46 -4.05 20.34 -10.88
C ASP A 46 -3.50 19.82 -9.54
N PHE A 47 -2.59 18.85 -9.56
CA PHE A 47 -1.97 18.30 -8.35
C PHE A 47 -1.04 19.31 -7.69
N PHE A 48 -1.25 19.54 -6.40
CA PHE A 48 -0.35 20.30 -5.53
C PHE A 48 -0.24 19.61 -4.18
N ILE A 49 0.87 19.82 -3.50
CA ILE A 49 1.11 19.36 -2.13
C ILE A 49 0.94 20.57 -1.21
N ASP A 50 0.08 20.47 -0.21
CA ASP A 50 -0.11 21.52 0.81
C ASP A 50 0.37 21.07 2.18
N GLU A 51 0.32 21.99 3.15
CA GLU A 51 0.70 21.76 4.54
C GLU A 51 -0.10 20.62 5.21
N MET A 52 -1.34 20.38 4.78
CA MET A 52 -2.20 19.32 5.31
C MET A 52 -1.73 17.92 4.84
N ASP A 53 -1.05 17.84 3.71
CA ASP A 53 -0.48 16.59 3.22
C ASP A 53 0.78 16.16 3.98
N ILE A 54 1.56 17.12 4.46
CA ILE A 54 2.92 16.90 4.99
C ILE A 54 2.97 15.77 6.04
N PRO A 55 2.06 15.70 7.04
CA PRO A 55 2.11 14.63 8.04
C PRO A 55 1.94 13.22 7.45
N VAL A 56 1.18 13.08 6.36
CA VAL A 56 1.01 11.79 5.68
C VAL A 56 2.25 11.48 4.83
N PHE A 57 2.76 12.47 4.10
CA PHE A 57 3.96 12.30 3.29
C PHE A 57 5.20 11.96 4.13
N GLU A 58 5.38 12.55 5.30
CA GLU A 58 6.47 12.22 6.23
C GLU A 58 6.39 10.75 6.67
N LYS A 59 5.19 10.29 7.09
CA LYS A 59 4.96 8.88 7.47
C LYS A 59 5.30 7.94 6.31
N LEU A 60 4.85 8.26 5.10
CA LEU A 60 5.17 7.48 3.90
C LEU A 60 6.66 7.50 3.59
N PHE A 61 7.30 8.65 3.68
CA PHE A 61 8.74 8.81 3.43
C PHE A 61 9.56 7.92 4.34
N TYR A 62 9.34 7.99 5.66
CA TYR A 62 10.08 7.16 6.61
C TYR A 62 9.73 5.67 6.50
N TYR A 63 8.47 5.34 6.18
CA TYR A 63 8.05 3.96 5.90
C TYR A 63 8.78 3.38 4.68
N PHE A 64 8.78 4.09 3.55
CA PHE A 64 9.36 3.60 2.30
C PHE A 64 10.89 3.62 2.29
N THR A 65 11.52 4.56 3.00
CA THR A 65 12.97 4.55 3.26
C THR A 65 13.39 3.51 4.30
N GLN A 66 12.42 2.84 4.95
CA GLN A 66 12.62 1.79 5.95
C GLN A 66 13.40 2.30 7.18
N ASN A 67 13.13 3.54 7.60
CA ASN A 67 13.72 4.10 8.82
C ASN A 67 13.12 3.41 10.06
N LYS A 68 13.84 2.40 10.57
CA LYS A 68 13.37 1.55 11.68
C LYS A 68 13.09 2.33 12.96
N ILE A 69 13.97 3.28 13.31
CA ILE A 69 13.86 4.05 14.56
C ILE A 69 12.61 4.91 14.50
N TRP A 70 12.49 5.72 13.44
CA TRP A 70 11.34 6.62 13.29
C TRP A 70 10.02 5.84 13.20
N CYS A 71 9.99 4.76 12.41
CA CYS A 71 8.79 3.92 12.28
C CYS A 71 8.39 3.29 13.63
N SER A 72 9.35 2.79 14.42
CA SER A 72 9.07 2.22 15.74
C SER A 72 8.50 3.27 16.70
N THR A 73 9.09 4.46 16.75
CA THR A 73 8.61 5.56 17.60
C THR A 73 7.22 6.05 17.20
N ASN A 74 6.85 5.92 15.93
CA ASN A 74 5.55 6.36 15.39
C ASN A 74 4.55 5.21 15.19
N ASN A 75 4.78 4.04 15.81
CA ASN A 75 3.90 2.87 15.72
C ASN A 75 3.60 2.40 14.28
N ILE A 76 4.55 2.59 13.37
CA ILE A 76 4.47 2.13 11.97
C ILE A 76 5.24 0.83 11.83
N ASN A 77 4.56 -0.22 11.40
CA ASN A 77 5.16 -1.51 11.14
C ASN A 77 5.65 -1.59 9.68
N ILE A 78 6.97 -1.61 9.49
CA ILE A 78 7.61 -1.67 8.17
C ILE A 78 7.31 -2.94 7.36
N ASN A 79 6.79 -3.99 8.01
CA ASN A 79 6.42 -5.25 7.36
C ASN A 79 4.95 -5.29 6.94
N LYS A 80 4.12 -4.37 7.46
CA LYS A 80 2.73 -4.20 7.00
C LYS A 80 2.68 -3.34 5.74
N GLY A 81 1.58 -3.48 5.01
CA GLY A 81 1.17 -2.58 3.94
C GLY A 81 0.80 -1.18 4.43
N ILE A 82 0.29 -0.35 3.53
CA ILE A 82 -0.26 0.98 3.84
C ILE A 82 -1.69 1.03 3.34
N MET A 83 -2.62 1.52 4.16
CA MET A 83 -3.95 1.89 3.72
C MET A 83 -4.17 3.37 3.97
N LEU A 84 -4.34 4.14 2.89
CA LEU A 84 -4.66 5.55 2.95
C LEU A 84 -6.18 5.73 3.07
N VAL A 85 -6.61 6.40 4.13
CA VAL A 85 -8.03 6.67 4.43
C VAL A 85 -8.26 8.18 4.36
N GLY A 86 -9.33 8.63 3.72
CA GLY A 86 -9.67 10.06 3.67
C GLY A 86 -10.73 10.40 2.63
N GLY A 87 -11.28 11.61 2.67
CA GLY A 87 -12.39 12.03 1.81
C GLY A 87 -12.08 12.03 0.30
N ASN A 88 -13.11 12.28 -0.50
CA ASN A 88 -12.98 12.36 -1.95
C ASN A 88 -12.03 13.49 -2.38
N GLY A 89 -11.26 13.24 -3.45
CA GLY A 89 -10.44 14.29 -4.07
C GLY A 89 -9.21 14.77 -3.28
N VAL A 90 -8.92 14.22 -2.10
CA VAL A 90 -7.72 14.61 -1.29
C VAL A 90 -6.38 14.09 -1.84
N GLY A 91 -6.39 13.34 -2.95
CA GLY A 91 -5.17 12.91 -3.65
C GLY A 91 -4.59 11.54 -3.27
N LYS A 92 -5.27 10.74 -2.44
CA LYS A 92 -4.79 9.42 -1.94
C LYS A 92 -4.20 8.52 -3.04
N SER A 93 -4.93 8.31 -4.14
CA SER A 93 -4.51 7.45 -5.25
C SER A 93 -3.23 7.95 -5.92
N THR A 94 -3.14 9.27 -6.15
CA THR A 94 -1.95 9.91 -6.72
C THR A 94 -0.76 9.77 -5.78
N ILE A 95 -0.93 10.05 -4.50
CA ILE A 95 0.12 9.96 -3.48
C ILE A 95 0.62 8.52 -3.36
N LEU A 96 -0.29 7.56 -3.23
CA LEU A 96 0.07 6.14 -3.17
C LEU A 96 0.84 5.72 -4.41
N ARG A 97 0.41 6.20 -5.59
CA ARG A 97 1.12 5.94 -6.85
C ARG A 97 2.52 6.52 -6.87
N LEU A 98 2.69 7.79 -6.50
CA LEU A 98 3.99 8.47 -6.46
C LEU A 98 5.00 7.70 -5.59
N PHE A 99 4.61 7.36 -4.36
CA PHE A 99 5.49 6.64 -3.45
C PHE A 99 5.80 5.22 -3.92
N THR A 100 4.78 4.47 -4.33
CA THR A 100 4.97 3.06 -4.69
C THR A 100 5.72 2.90 -6.01
N GLU A 101 5.59 3.83 -6.97
CA GLU A 101 6.42 3.84 -8.18
C GLU A 101 7.86 4.30 -7.90
N PHE A 102 8.04 5.29 -7.03
CA PHE A 102 9.37 5.80 -6.72
C PHE A 102 10.21 4.82 -5.88
N PHE A 103 9.61 4.21 -4.86
CA PHE A 103 10.30 3.31 -3.93
C PHE A 103 10.13 1.82 -4.27
N GLY A 104 9.19 1.46 -5.15
CA GLY A 104 8.90 0.07 -5.51
C GLY A 104 10.07 -0.64 -6.17
N MET A 105 10.33 -1.88 -5.76
CA MET A 105 11.27 -2.76 -6.49
C MET A 105 10.56 -3.35 -7.71
N GLY A 106 10.58 -2.59 -8.81
CA GLY A 106 9.91 -2.93 -10.06
C GLY A 106 8.49 -2.38 -10.16
N LYS A 107 7.86 -2.56 -11.32
CA LYS A 107 6.51 -2.05 -11.59
C LYS A 107 5.49 -2.87 -10.80
N LEU A 108 4.92 -2.27 -9.75
CA LEU A 108 3.83 -2.87 -8.99
C LEU A 108 2.57 -2.95 -9.87
N LYS A 109 1.77 -4.00 -9.67
CA LYS A 109 0.45 -4.08 -10.31
C LYS A 109 -0.55 -3.25 -9.52
N TYR A 110 -1.39 -2.52 -10.25
CA TYR A 110 -2.48 -1.72 -9.73
C TYR A 110 -3.79 -2.37 -10.12
N TYR A 111 -4.72 -2.43 -9.17
CA TYR A 111 -6.06 -2.91 -9.39
C TYR A 111 -7.05 -1.87 -8.86
N SER A 112 -8.01 -1.48 -9.68
CA SER A 112 -9.16 -0.71 -9.21
C SER A 112 -10.17 -1.65 -8.55
N MET A 113 -10.64 -1.31 -7.35
CA MET A 113 -11.59 -2.15 -6.64
C MET A 113 -12.93 -2.27 -7.37
N SER A 114 -13.40 -1.19 -8.00
CA SER A 114 -14.61 -1.20 -8.83
C SER A 114 -14.47 -2.11 -10.05
N GLU A 115 -13.35 -2.04 -10.78
CA GLU A 115 -13.09 -2.92 -11.92
C GLU A 115 -12.96 -4.40 -11.51
N LEU A 116 -12.32 -4.68 -10.37
CA LEU A 116 -12.27 -6.03 -9.81
C LEU A 116 -13.67 -6.53 -9.47
N GLY A 117 -14.50 -5.66 -8.88
CA GLY A 117 -15.91 -5.94 -8.60
C GLY A 117 -16.69 -6.33 -9.85
N GLU A 118 -16.57 -5.54 -10.93
CA GLU A 118 -17.23 -5.81 -12.21
C GLU A 118 -16.78 -7.14 -12.83
N LYS A 119 -15.47 -7.41 -12.83
CA LYS A 119 -14.91 -8.66 -13.35
C LYS A 119 -15.41 -9.87 -12.55
N VAL A 120 -15.40 -9.78 -11.22
CA VAL A 120 -15.89 -10.85 -10.36
C VAL A 120 -17.40 -11.05 -10.52
N SER A 121 -18.18 -9.98 -10.69
CA SER A 121 -19.61 -10.07 -10.95
C SER A 121 -19.93 -10.78 -12.27
N ARG A 122 -19.04 -10.69 -13.27
CA ARG A 122 -19.22 -11.31 -14.58
C ARG A 122 -18.70 -12.74 -14.63
N ASP A 123 -17.49 -12.95 -14.13
CA ASP A 123 -16.70 -14.16 -14.38
C ASP A 123 -16.49 -15.01 -13.10
N GLY A 124 -16.96 -14.52 -11.95
CA GLY A 124 -16.83 -15.17 -10.65
C GLY A 124 -15.51 -14.89 -9.92
N LEU A 125 -15.37 -15.47 -8.72
CA LEU A 125 -14.25 -15.22 -7.80
C LEU A 125 -12.89 -15.76 -8.27
N SER A 126 -12.88 -16.75 -9.16
CA SER A 126 -11.64 -17.32 -9.73
C SER A 126 -10.83 -16.28 -10.50
N THR A 127 -11.46 -15.20 -10.98
CA THR A 127 -10.75 -14.08 -11.62
C THR A 127 -9.69 -13.44 -10.71
N LEU A 128 -9.87 -13.52 -9.39
CA LEU A 128 -8.88 -13.03 -8.42
C LEU A 128 -7.59 -13.88 -8.39
N ASP A 129 -7.60 -15.11 -8.92
CA ASP A 129 -6.41 -15.97 -8.99
C ASP A 129 -5.33 -15.43 -9.93
N ALA A 130 -5.69 -14.50 -10.82
CA ALA A 130 -4.72 -13.77 -11.65
C ALA A 130 -3.85 -12.78 -10.84
N ILE A 131 -4.23 -12.46 -9.61
CA ILE A 131 -3.45 -11.59 -8.72
C ILE A 131 -2.28 -12.40 -8.14
N ASN A 132 -1.04 -11.93 -8.36
CA ASN A 132 0.14 -12.54 -7.76
C ASN A 132 0.29 -12.08 -6.30
N PHE A 133 -0.31 -12.83 -5.38
CA PHE A 133 -0.28 -12.57 -3.93
C PHE A 133 1.11 -12.72 -3.27
N SER A 134 2.12 -13.24 -3.97
CA SER A 134 3.50 -13.34 -3.46
C SER A 134 4.35 -12.09 -3.74
N ARG A 135 3.81 -11.12 -4.48
CA ARG A 135 4.47 -9.83 -4.72
C ARG A 135 3.63 -8.71 -4.15
N ALA A 136 4.26 -7.59 -3.84
CA ALA A 136 3.51 -6.41 -3.45
C ALA A 136 2.63 -5.91 -4.62
N PHE A 137 1.47 -5.36 -4.30
CA PHE A 137 0.52 -4.82 -5.26
C PHE A 137 -0.32 -3.69 -4.64
N VAL A 138 -0.98 -2.92 -5.49
CA VAL A 138 -1.83 -1.78 -5.10
C VAL A 138 -3.29 -2.10 -5.39
N ILE A 139 -4.19 -1.81 -4.44
CA ILE A 139 -5.64 -1.82 -4.62
C ILE A 139 -6.15 -0.39 -4.41
N ASP A 140 -6.68 0.22 -5.46
CA ASP A 140 -7.19 1.58 -5.38
C ASP A 140 -8.70 1.59 -5.12
N ASP A 141 -9.15 2.57 -4.35
CA ASP A 141 -10.55 2.89 -4.07
C ASP A 141 -11.36 1.72 -3.46
N VAL A 142 -10.81 1.08 -2.43
CA VAL A 142 -11.51 0.05 -1.64
C VAL A 142 -12.80 0.65 -1.07
N GLY A 143 -13.94 0.01 -1.29
CA GLY A 143 -15.26 0.53 -0.93
C GLY A 143 -16.11 0.91 -2.13
N SER A 144 -15.50 1.11 -3.30
CA SER A 144 -16.18 1.49 -4.54
C SER A 144 -16.82 0.32 -5.29
N GLU A 145 -16.49 -0.93 -4.95
CA GLU A 145 -17.10 -2.08 -5.58
C GLU A 145 -18.61 -2.10 -5.30
N LYS A 146 -19.41 -2.48 -6.30
CA LYS A 146 -20.85 -2.67 -6.07
C LYS A 146 -21.06 -3.95 -5.27
N GLU A 147 -22.11 -3.99 -4.45
CA GLU A 147 -22.59 -5.28 -3.95
C GLU A 147 -22.98 -6.15 -5.15
N SER A 148 -22.15 -7.14 -5.46
CA SER A 148 -22.35 -8.02 -6.61
C SER A 148 -22.86 -9.37 -6.16
N MET A 149 -23.89 -9.88 -6.84
CA MET A 149 -24.35 -11.26 -6.73
C MET A 149 -23.82 -12.05 -7.93
N TYR A 150 -23.12 -13.16 -7.68
CA TYR A 150 -22.75 -14.14 -8.71
C TYR A 150 -23.49 -15.45 -8.39
N PHE A 151 -24.35 -15.91 -9.31
CA PHE A 151 -25.29 -17.02 -9.06
C PHE A 151 -26.12 -16.88 -7.76
N GLY A 152 -26.55 -15.65 -7.43
CA GLY A 152 -27.34 -15.39 -6.22
C GLY A 152 -26.54 -15.35 -4.92
N ILE A 153 -25.21 -15.48 -4.98
CA ILE A 153 -24.32 -15.40 -3.81
C ILE A 153 -23.70 -14.00 -3.73
N ARG A 154 -23.90 -13.31 -2.60
CA ARG A 154 -23.24 -12.04 -2.31
C ARG A 154 -21.73 -12.27 -2.29
N THR A 155 -21.02 -11.56 -3.17
CA THR A 155 -19.59 -11.78 -3.35
C THR A 155 -18.78 -10.69 -2.65
N GLU A 156 -18.02 -11.07 -1.63
CA GLU A 156 -17.16 -10.15 -0.87
C GLU A 156 -15.76 -10.09 -1.49
N VAL A 157 -15.60 -9.27 -2.53
CA VAL A 157 -14.36 -9.22 -3.32
C VAL A 157 -13.16 -8.83 -2.47
N PHE A 158 -13.28 -7.76 -1.68
CA PHE A 158 -12.18 -7.30 -0.83
C PHE A 158 -11.79 -8.35 0.24
N ASN A 159 -12.78 -8.96 0.92
CA ASN A 159 -12.52 -10.05 1.87
C ASN A 159 -11.81 -11.23 1.20
N SER A 160 -12.23 -11.61 -0.01
CA SER A 160 -11.61 -12.69 -0.79
C SER A 160 -10.15 -12.40 -1.14
N ILE A 161 -9.83 -11.15 -1.47
CA ILE A 161 -8.45 -10.70 -1.70
C ILE A 161 -7.61 -10.83 -0.42
N LEU A 162 -8.11 -10.35 0.72
CA LEU A 162 -7.39 -10.47 2.00
C LEU A 162 -7.18 -11.93 2.41
N MET A 163 -8.16 -12.81 2.23
CA MET A 163 -8.03 -14.23 2.55
C MET A 163 -7.01 -14.93 1.65
N LYS A 164 -7.04 -14.69 0.33
CA LYS A 164 -6.05 -15.25 -0.60
C LYS A 164 -4.63 -14.75 -0.29
N PHE A 165 -4.50 -13.47 0.06
CA PHE A 165 -3.23 -12.89 0.52
C PHE A 165 -2.74 -13.53 1.82
N GLU A 166 -3.63 -13.68 2.81
CA GLU A 166 -3.36 -14.31 4.11
C GLU A 166 -2.84 -15.74 3.92
N HIS A 167 -3.59 -16.57 3.18
CA HIS A 167 -3.22 -17.95 2.90
C HIS A 167 -1.86 -18.08 2.20
N LYS A 168 -1.51 -17.12 1.34
CA LYS A 168 -0.26 -17.16 0.58
C LYS A 168 0.95 -16.71 1.38
N ASN A 169 0.79 -15.72 2.27
CA ASN A 169 1.91 -15.04 2.95
C ASN A 169 2.06 -15.44 4.43
N PHE A 170 1.00 -15.99 5.03
CA PHE A 170 0.97 -16.43 6.42
C PHE A 170 0.37 -17.84 6.50
N PRO A 171 0.93 -18.84 5.77
CA PRO A 171 0.41 -20.20 5.83
C PRO A 171 0.50 -20.73 7.26
N ALA A 172 -0.55 -21.43 7.71
CA ALA A 172 -0.51 -22.15 8.98
C ALA A 172 0.72 -23.07 9.00
N TYR A 173 1.40 -23.12 10.14
CA TYR A 173 2.53 -24.02 10.37
C TYR A 173 2.09 -25.44 10.02
N LYS A 174 2.68 -26.01 8.96
CA LYS A 174 2.60 -27.42 8.65
C LYS A 174 3.88 -28.04 9.18
N PRO A 175 3.87 -28.75 10.32
CA PRO A 175 5.01 -29.57 10.69
C PRO A 175 5.20 -30.60 9.58
N ASP A 176 6.36 -30.57 8.95
CA ASP A 176 6.92 -31.73 8.28
C ASP A 176 7.13 -32.84 9.33
N GLU A 177 6.67 -34.07 9.05
CA GLU A 177 6.99 -35.22 9.92
C GLU A 177 8.52 -35.36 10.09
N GLU A 178 9.29 -34.97 9.08
CA GLU A 178 10.76 -34.91 9.12
C GLU A 178 11.31 -33.77 10.00
N GLY A 179 10.60 -32.66 10.17
CA GLY A 179 11.11 -31.50 10.89
C GLY A 179 10.79 -31.49 12.37
N LEU A 180 9.98 -32.44 12.85
CA LEU A 180 9.96 -32.84 14.26
C LEU A 180 11.25 -33.60 14.62
N ILE A 181 11.70 -34.50 13.75
CA ILE A 181 12.94 -35.29 13.92
C ILE A 181 14.17 -34.35 13.87
N SER A 182 14.16 -33.35 13.00
CA SER A 182 15.23 -32.32 12.97
C SER A 182 15.20 -31.38 14.17
N LEU A 183 14.03 -31.17 14.80
CA LEU A 183 13.86 -30.35 16.01
C LEU A 183 14.48 -31.03 17.24
N ILE A 184 14.25 -32.35 17.36
CA ILE A 184 14.73 -33.17 18.47
C ILE A 184 16.25 -33.39 18.38
N SER A 185 16.80 -33.49 17.17
CA SER A 185 18.24 -33.68 16.94
C SER A 185 19.08 -32.40 17.04
N ASN A 186 18.47 -31.22 16.99
CA ASN A 186 19.18 -29.92 17.01
C ASN A 186 18.98 -29.12 18.30
N ALA A 187 18.55 -29.73 19.40
CA ALA A 187 18.33 -29.05 20.69
C ALA A 187 19.57 -28.31 21.24
N ASP A 188 20.78 -28.59 20.71
CA ASP A 188 22.04 -27.94 21.12
C ASP A 188 22.61 -26.93 20.10
N LYS A 189 21.88 -26.59 19.03
CA LYS A 189 22.28 -25.54 18.09
C LYS A 189 21.10 -24.63 17.81
N GLU A 190 21.24 -23.35 18.17
CA GLU A 190 20.40 -22.24 17.71
C GLU A 190 20.26 -22.29 16.18
N THR A 191 19.27 -23.06 15.71
CA THR A 191 19.01 -23.28 14.30
C THR A 191 17.90 -22.32 13.90
N THR A 192 18.35 -21.21 13.33
CA THR A 192 17.58 -20.24 12.56
C THR A 192 16.77 -20.95 11.48
N ARG A 193 15.54 -21.37 11.81
CA ARG A 193 14.58 -21.85 10.82
C ARG A 193 14.18 -20.66 9.96
N LEU A 194 14.56 -20.72 8.68
CA LEU A 194 14.27 -19.71 7.66
C LEU A 194 12.77 -19.46 7.59
N ASN A 195 12.31 -18.36 8.19
CA ASN A 195 11.04 -17.73 7.88
C ASN A 195 10.93 -17.61 6.34
N PRO A 196 9.74 -17.78 5.74
CA PRO A 196 9.57 -17.42 4.33
C PRO A 196 10.12 -16.01 4.11
N SER A 197 10.72 -15.79 2.95
CA SER A 197 11.12 -14.46 2.47
C SER A 197 10.04 -13.44 2.85
N LYS A 198 10.44 -12.28 3.42
CA LYS A 198 9.53 -11.23 3.93
C LYS A 198 8.17 -11.21 3.21
N PRO A 199 7.04 -11.29 3.93
CA PRO A 199 5.72 -11.37 3.30
C PRO A 199 5.51 -10.21 2.32
N ALA A 200 4.71 -10.47 1.27
CA ALA A 200 4.28 -9.42 0.37
C ALA A 200 3.51 -8.34 1.14
N ARG A 201 3.30 -7.18 0.50
CA ARG A 201 2.59 -6.04 1.08
C ARG A 201 1.49 -5.58 0.15
N ILE A 202 0.34 -5.26 0.72
CA ILE A 202 -0.75 -4.61 -0.01
C ILE A 202 -0.66 -3.12 0.27
N TYR A 203 -0.77 -2.31 -0.77
CA TYR A 203 -0.95 -0.86 -0.64
C TYR A 203 -2.37 -0.54 -1.07
N ALA A 204 -3.13 0.20 -0.26
CA ALA A 204 -4.53 0.46 -0.52
C ALA A 204 -4.91 1.92 -0.29
N SER A 205 -5.99 2.36 -0.93
CA SER A 205 -6.67 3.61 -0.65
C SER A 205 -8.16 3.36 -0.44
N THR A 206 -8.84 4.16 0.38
CA THR A 206 -10.29 4.12 0.56
C THR A 206 -10.85 5.50 0.90
N ASN A 207 -12.06 5.78 0.41
CA ASN A 207 -12.83 6.95 0.80
C ASN A 207 -13.66 6.74 2.08
N LEU A 208 -13.80 5.49 2.53
CA LEU A 208 -14.56 5.15 3.73
C LEU A 208 -13.75 5.49 4.98
N CYS A 209 -14.36 6.16 5.95
CA CYS A 209 -13.80 6.22 7.28
C CYS A 209 -13.84 4.83 7.97
N LEU A 210 -13.15 4.69 9.10
CA LEU A 210 -13.03 3.38 9.77
C LEU A 210 -14.38 2.78 10.18
N ASP A 211 -15.31 3.62 10.63
CA ASP A 211 -16.64 3.18 11.02
C ASP A 211 -17.46 2.71 9.80
N GLU A 212 -17.47 3.49 8.72
CA GLU A 212 -18.11 3.12 7.44
C GLU A 212 -17.50 1.84 6.85
N PHE A 213 -16.18 1.66 7.03
CA PHE A 213 -15.49 0.46 6.59
C PHE A 213 -15.91 -0.77 7.39
N GLU A 214 -16.00 -0.66 8.72
CA GLU A 214 -16.49 -1.74 9.58
C GLU A 214 -17.95 -2.06 9.31
N GLU A 215 -18.81 -1.05 9.11
CA GLU A 215 -20.23 -1.25 8.77
C GLU A 215 -20.38 -2.00 7.44
N ARG A 216 -19.59 -1.60 6.43
CA ARG A 216 -19.64 -2.20 5.10
C ARG A 216 -19.11 -3.62 5.05
N TYR A 217 -17.96 -3.89 5.67
CA TYR A 217 -17.24 -5.16 5.51
C TYR A 217 -17.31 -6.08 6.73
N GLY A 218 -17.79 -5.58 7.86
CA GLY A 218 -17.87 -6.30 9.11
C GLY A 218 -16.54 -6.44 9.87
N LYS A 219 -16.66 -6.73 11.16
CA LYS A 219 -15.56 -6.85 12.14
C LYS A 219 -14.42 -7.77 11.72
N ARG A 220 -14.74 -8.86 11.01
CA ARG A 220 -13.73 -9.84 10.60
C ARG A 220 -12.78 -9.28 9.53
N VAL A 221 -13.32 -8.55 8.56
CA VAL A 221 -12.52 -7.89 7.53
C VAL A 221 -11.75 -6.72 8.13
N TYR A 222 -12.38 -5.95 9.02
CA TYR A 222 -11.72 -4.89 9.78
C TYR A 222 -10.50 -5.41 10.56
N SER A 223 -10.64 -6.54 11.26
CA SER A 223 -9.53 -7.16 11.99
C SER A 223 -8.37 -7.58 11.07
N ARG A 224 -8.67 -8.18 9.90
CA ARG A 224 -7.65 -8.50 8.89
C ARG A 224 -6.97 -7.25 8.32
N MET A 225 -7.75 -6.20 8.07
CA MET A 225 -7.22 -4.90 7.64
C MET A 225 -6.22 -4.35 8.68
N ALA A 226 -6.57 -4.33 9.96
CA ALA A 226 -5.66 -3.93 11.03
C ALA A 226 -4.40 -4.83 11.11
N GLY A 227 -4.53 -6.11 10.76
CA GLY A 227 -3.41 -7.06 10.66
C GLY A 227 -2.44 -6.76 9.51
N PHE A 228 -2.95 -6.38 8.33
CA PHE A 228 -2.15 -6.27 7.11
C PHE A 228 -1.67 -4.87 6.77
N PHE A 229 -2.28 -3.83 7.34
CA PHE A 229 -1.98 -2.44 6.97
C PHE A 229 -1.55 -1.60 8.17
N ASN A 230 -0.71 -0.60 7.89
CA ASN A 230 -0.67 0.62 8.68
C ASN A 230 -1.75 1.55 8.10
N ILE A 231 -2.67 2.01 8.95
CA ILE A 231 -3.75 2.92 8.54
C ILE A 231 -3.28 4.35 8.67
N LEU A 232 -3.25 5.09 7.56
CA LEU A 232 -2.88 6.50 7.54
C LEU A 232 -4.11 7.34 7.14
N ASN A 233 -4.66 8.07 8.10
CA ASN A 233 -5.77 8.99 7.87
C ASN A 233 -5.25 10.32 7.31
N PHE A 234 -5.83 10.79 6.21
CA PHE A 234 -5.65 12.15 5.73
C PHE A 234 -6.36 13.12 6.67
N PRO A 235 -5.68 14.19 7.11
CA PRO A 235 -6.26 15.13 8.06
C PRO A 235 -7.36 16.00 7.45
N THR A 236 -7.32 16.22 6.13
CA THR A 236 -8.31 17.02 5.42
C THR A 236 -9.39 16.14 4.79
N ARG A 237 -10.63 16.63 4.82
CA ARG A 237 -11.74 16.13 3.99
C ARG A 237 -11.98 17.01 2.76
N THR A 238 -11.23 18.10 2.64
CA THR A 238 -11.44 19.09 1.59
C THR A 238 -11.01 18.51 0.25
N ASP A 239 -11.95 18.44 -0.67
CA ASP A 239 -11.69 18.00 -2.02
C ASP A 239 -10.84 19.06 -2.75
N LYS A 240 -9.58 18.71 -3.06
CA LYS A 240 -8.65 19.62 -3.73
C LYS A 240 -9.09 19.99 -5.14
N ARG A 241 -9.87 19.13 -5.80
CA ARG A 241 -10.47 19.42 -7.11
C ARG A 241 -11.59 20.44 -6.96
N ALA A 242 -12.41 20.33 -5.91
CA ALA A 242 -13.47 21.30 -5.63
C ALA A 242 -12.92 22.69 -5.28
N LEU A 243 -11.85 22.74 -4.47
CA LEU A 243 -11.16 24.00 -4.16
C LEU A 243 -10.72 24.75 -5.41
N LEU A 244 -10.11 24.04 -6.37
CA LEU A 244 -9.63 24.65 -7.61
C LEU A 244 -10.76 25.03 -8.57
N ALA A 245 -11.90 24.34 -8.48
CA ALA A 245 -13.08 24.66 -9.25
C ALA A 245 -13.89 25.86 -8.71
N ASN A 246 -13.45 26.51 -7.63
CA ASN A 246 -14.20 27.56 -6.90
C ASN A 246 -15.64 27.12 -6.55
N VAL A 247 -15.85 25.83 -6.32
CA VAL A 247 -17.14 25.31 -5.88
C VAL A 247 -17.19 25.52 -4.37
N VAL A 248 -17.77 26.65 -3.96
CA VAL A 248 -18.04 27.01 -2.56
C VAL A 248 -19.26 26.25 -2.06
#